data_AF-A0A853B9M5-F1
#
_entry.id   AF-A0A853B9M5-F1
#
_cell.length_a   1.000
_cell.length_b   1.000
_cell.length_c   1.000
_cell.angle_alpha   90.00
_cell.angle_beta   90.00
_cell.angle_gamma   90.00
#
_symmetry.space_group_name_H-M   'P 1'
#
loop_
_entity.id
_entity.type
_entity.pdbx_description
1 polymer ?
#
loop_
_entity_poly.entity_id
_entity_poly.type
_entity_poly.pdbx_seq_one_letter_code
_entity_poly.pdbx_strand_id
1 'polypeptide(L)'
;MIRHRWRPSARALAGLALAALLALGVQLVAAPSASADPSAATWLKLRMCESSNRYTVNTGNGYYGAYQFDLPTWRSVGGQGRPDLATPAEQDYRALYLYRMRGWQPWECAGMLGLRNDSDGRSKRVPGYADSAYIGGRVPAPVPVGKPAWPGVVYAYGDCAEALKTFQLRMNAFGYGFTGTGCYYDKTRQAVLDLQRANGINDSGRLGPKTWKAAWEGKPPR
;
A
#
# COMPACT_ATOMS: atom_id res chain seq x y z
N MET A 1 -83.43 -7.40 -37.74
CA MET A 1 -82.83 -6.29 -36.95
C MET A 1 -82.75 -6.71 -35.48
N ILE A 2 -81.61 -7.24 -35.06
CA ILE A 2 -81.44 -7.86 -33.74
C ILE A 2 -80.79 -6.85 -32.79
N ARG A 3 -81.50 -6.51 -31.72
CA ARG A 3 -81.06 -5.61 -30.65
C ARG A 3 -80.15 -6.38 -29.68
N HIS A 4 -78.85 -6.11 -29.68
CA HIS A 4 -77.96 -6.60 -28.63
C HIS A 4 -77.94 -5.63 -27.45
N ARG A 5 -78.56 -6.06 -26.34
CA ARG A 5 -78.55 -5.41 -25.04
C ARG A 5 -77.20 -5.64 -24.35
N TRP A 6 -76.56 -4.54 -24.00
CA TRP A 6 -75.36 -4.45 -23.17
C TRP A 6 -75.65 -4.95 -21.74
N ARG A 7 -74.77 -5.78 -21.17
CA ARG A 7 -74.78 -6.17 -19.74
C ARG A 7 -73.45 -5.72 -19.11
N PRO A 8 -73.46 -4.94 -18.02
CA PRO A 8 -72.25 -4.55 -17.31
C PRO A 8 -71.79 -5.68 -16.39
N SER A 9 -70.50 -5.97 -16.37
CA SER A 9 -69.88 -6.84 -15.36
C SER A 9 -69.16 -5.98 -14.33
N ALA A 10 -69.75 -5.87 -13.15
CA ALA A 10 -69.07 -5.35 -11.97
C ALA A 10 -67.97 -6.33 -11.55
N ARG A 11 -66.74 -5.86 -11.39
CA ARG A 11 -65.74 -6.50 -10.53
C ARG A 11 -65.11 -5.45 -9.65
N ALA A 12 -65.24 -5.72 -8.35
CA ALA A 12 -64.90 -4.86 -7.24
C ALA A 12 -63.40 -4.54 -7.18
N LEU A 13 -63.12 -3.33 -6.71
CA LEU A 13 -61.82 -2.84 -6.29
C LEU A 13 -61.32 -3.67 -5.10
N ALA A 14 -60.13 -4.27 -5.22
CA ALA A 14 -59.36 -4.76 -4.09
C ALA A 14 -58.01 -4.03 -4.10
N GLY A 15 -57.66 -3.47 -2.94
CA GLY A 15 -56.76 -2.33 -2.79
C GLY A 15 -55.30 -2.58 -3.17
N LEU A 16 -54.66 -1.50 -3.63
CA LEU A 16 -53.23 -1.37 -3.80
C LEU A 16 -52.52 -1.49 -2.45
N ALA A 17 -51.94 -2.66 -2.17
CA ALA A 17 -50.89 -2.76 -1.15
C ALA A 17 -49.57 -2.29 -1.77
N LEU A 18 -49.14 -1.07 -1.43
CA LEU A 18 -47.77 -0.62 -1.69
C LEU A 18 -46.81 -1.45 -0.82
N ALA A 19 -46.14 -2.43 -1.43
CA ALA A 19 -44.98 -3.05 -0.82
C ALA A 19 -43.78 -2.11 -1.00
N ALA A 20 -43.43 -1.35 0.05
CA ALA A 20 -42.19 -0.60 0.10
C ALA A 20 -41.01 -1.57 0.22
N LEU A 21 -40.31 -1.82 -0.88
CA LEU A 21 -39.04 -2.55 -0.89
C LEU A 21 -37.97 -1.70 -0.19
N LEU A 22 -37.64 -2.05 1.06
CA LEU A 22 -36.41 -1.61 1.70
C LEU A 22 -35.24 -2.22 0.91
N ALA A 23 -34.64 -1.43 0.03
CA ALA A 23 -33.37 -1.77 -0.60
C ALA A 23 -32.28 -1.77 0.47
N LEU A 24 -32.11 -2.88 1.18
CA LEU A 24 -30.85 -3.17 1.86
C LEU A 24 -29.79 -3.33 0.76
N GLY A 25 -29.06 -2.24 0.50
CA GLY A 25 -27.86 -2.27 -0.32
C GLY A 25 -26.84 -3.20 0.35
N VAL A 26 -26.78 -4.45 -0.11
CA VAL A 26 -25.69 -5.36 0.20
C VAL A 26 -24.44 -4.75 -0.42
N GLN A 27 -23.67 -4.02 0.39
CA GLN A 27 -22.32 -3.62 0.04
C GLN A 27 -21.50 -4.92 -0.01
N LEU A 28 -21.27 -5.43 -1.22
CA LEU A 28 -20.33 -6.51 -1.46
C LEU A 28 -18.93 -6.01 -1.07
N VAL A 29 -18.50 -6.32 0.14
CA VAL A 29 -17.12 -6.13 0.55
C VAL A 29 -16.32 -7.18 -0.23
N ALA A 30 -15.66 -6.76 -1.31
CA ALA A 30 -14.71 -7.61 -2.00
C ALA A 30 -13.64 -8.03 -0.98
N ALA A 31 -13.58 -9.32 -0.66
CA ALA A 31 -12.47 -9.87 0.10
C ALA A 31 -11.17 -9.52 -0.64
N PRO A 32 -10.08 -9.14 0.07
CA PRO A 32 -8.80 -8.96 -0.58
C PRO A 32 -8.49 -10.25 -1.34
N SER A 33 -8.26 -10.15 -2.65
CA SER A 33 -7.84 -11.30 -3.45
C SER A 33 -6.60 -11.87 -2.76
N ALA A 34 -6.66 -13.12 -2.31
CA ALA A 34 -5.48 -13.79 -1.78
C ALA A 34 -4.40 -13.71 -2.87
N SER A 35 -3.35 -12.92 -2.63
CA SER A 35 -2.23 -12.85 -3.57
C SER A 35 -1.60 -14.24 -3.57
N ALA A 36 -1.46 -14.83 -4.75
CA ALA A 36 -0.78 -16.11 -4.94
C ALA A 36 0.75 -15.94 -4.93
N ASP A 37 1.26 -14.82 -4.39
CA ASP A 37 2.68 -14.50 -4.37
C ASP A 37 3.49 -15.62 -3.67
N PRO A 38 4.81 -15.71 -3.95
CA PRO A 38 5.65 -16.72 -3.34
C PRO A 38 5.68 -16.56 -1.82
N SER A 39 5.77 -17.68 -1.11
CA SER A 39 5.81 -17.69 0.35
C SER A 39 7.00 -16.90 0.93
N ALA A 40 6.89 -16.45 2.17
CA ALA A 40 7.99 -15.81 2.90
C ALA A 40 9.27 -16.67 2.92
N ALA A 41 9.12 -18.00 3.01
CA ALA A 41 10.24 -18.94 2.99
C ALA A 41 10.95 -18.96 1.62
N THR A 42 10.18 -18.86 0.52
CA THR A 42 10.75 -18.75 -0.84
C THR A 42 11.58 -17.48 -0.99
N TRP A 43 11.05 -16.35 -0.52
CA TRP A 43 11.77 -15.08 -0.53
C TRP A 43 13.02 -15.08 0.36
N LEU A 44 12.95 -15.75 1.51
CA LEU A 44 14.13 -15.95 2.36
C LEU A 44 15.20 -16.78 1.67
N LYS A 45 14.84 -17.86 0.96
CA LYS A 45 15.80 -18.65 0.17
C LYS A 45 16.52 -17.79 -0.86
N LEU A 46 15.77 -16.94 -1.57
CA LEU A 46 16.36 -15.99 -2.52
C LEU A 46 17.36 -15.08 -1.82
N ARG A 47 16.95 -14.33 -0.78
CA ARG A 47 17.84 -13.41 -0.06
C ARG A 47 19.06 -14.10 0.55
N MET A 48 18.92 -15.33 1.03
CA MET A 48 20.05 -16.10 1.55
C MET A 48 21.07 -16.41 0.47
N CYS A 49 20.62 -16.80 -0.73
CA CYS A 49 21.52 -17.02 -1.87
C CYS A 49 22.15 -15.70 -2.34
N GLU A 50 21.37 -14.62 -2.46
CA GLU A 50 21.81 -13.33 -2.99
C GLU A 50 22.81 -12.62 -2.07
N SER A 51 22.53 -12.59 -0.76
CA SER A 51 23.24 -11.70 0.18
C SER A 51 23.46 -12.29 1.57
N SER A 52 23.13 -13.57 1.79
CA SER A 52 22.98 -14.13 3.14
C SER A 52 22.00 -13.33 4.00
N ASN A 53 20.90 -12.85 3.39
CA ASN A 53 19.83 -12.06 4.03
C ASN A 53 20.29 -10.70 4.62
N ARG A 54 21.29 -10.06 4.00
CA ARG A 54 21.86 -8.79 4.49
C ARG A 54 21.32 -7.58 3.71
N TYR A 55 20.40 -6.83 4.32
CA TYR A 55 19.80 -5.64 3.71
C TYR A 55 20.76 -4.48 3.49
N THR A 56 21.85 -4.39 4.26
CA THR A 56 22.83 -3.29 4.17
C THR A 56 24.10 -3.69 3.42
N VAL A 57 24.10 -4.83 2.72
CA VAL A 57 25.31 -5.31 2.05
C VAL A 57 25.64 -4.43 0.83
N ASN A 58 26.92 -4.10 0.72
CA ASN A 58 27.54 -3.47 -0.43
C ASN A 58 28.99 -3.96 -0.47
N THR A 59 29.29 -4.88 -1.37
CA THR A 59 30.63 -5.47 -1.53
C THR A 59 31.47 -4.73 -2.58
N GLY A 60 30.90 -3.71 -3.23
CA GLY A 60 31.52 -3.04 -4.37
C GLY A 60 31.35 -3.75 -5.71
N ASN A 61 30.53 -4.81 -5.80
CA ASN A 61 30.29 -5.58 -7.02
C ASN A 61 29.24 -4.99 -7.98
N GLY A 62 28.73 -3.79 -7.69
CA GLY A 62 27.69 -3.12 -8.49
C GLY A 62 26.25 -3.50 -8.14
N TYR A 63 26.06 -4.40 -7.16
CA TYR A 63 24.76 -4.82 -6.65
C TYR A 63 24.64 -4.50 -5.16
N TYR A 64 23.41 -4.23 -4.71
CA TYR A 64 23.19 -3.64 -3.39
C TYR A 64 22.03 -4.32 -2.64
N GLY A 65 22.20 -4.42 -1.32
CA GLY A 65 21.17 -4.83 -0.40
C GLY A 65 20.76 -6.30 -0.50
N ALA A 66 19.66 -6.66 0.18
CA ALA A 66 19.34 -8.06 0.42
C ALA A 66 19.01 -8.86 -0.84
N TYR A 67 18.56 -8.17 -1.87
CA TYR A 67 18.11 -8.72 -3.14
C TYR A 67 19.11 -8.48 -4.27
N GLN A 68 20.29 -7.95 -3.95
CA GLN A 68 21.36 -7.67 -4.92
C GLN A 68 20.82 -6.91 -6.14
N PHE A 69 20.14 -5.78 -5.91
CA PHE A 69 19.68 -4.93 -7.02
C PHE A 69 20.85 -4.19 -7.65
N ASP A 70 20.89 -4.12 -8.99
CA ASP A 70 21.64 -3.07 -9.68
C ASP A 70 20.85 -1.74 -9.70
N LEU A 71 21.54 -0.61 -9.89
CA LEU A 71 20.90 0.72 -9.85
C LEU A 71 19.89 0.96 -10.98
N PRO A 72 20.14 0.60 -12.25
CA PRO A 72 19.12 0.65 -13.31
C PRO A 72 17.84 -0.10 -12.96
N THR A 73 17.94 -1.34 -12.49
CA THR A 73 16.80 -2.18 -12.12
C THR A 73 16.05 -1.59 -10.92
N TRP A 74 16.78 -1.15 -9.89
CA TRP A 74 16.21 -0.44 -8.72
C TRP A 74 15.36 0.76 -9.13
N ARG A 75 15.90 1.62 -10.01
CA ARG A 75 15.20 2.80 -10.52
C ARG A 75 14.00 2.42 -11.41
N SER A 76 14.08 1.31 -12.15
CA SER A 76 12.99 0.85 -13.01
C SER A 76 11.72 0.49 -12.24
N VAL A 77 11.86 0.07 -10.97
CA VAL A 77 10.74 -0.18 -10.05
C VAL A 77 10.48 0.99 -9.10
N GLY A 78 11.04 2.16 -9.41
CA GLY A 78 10.78 3.43 -8.73
C GLY A 78 11.61 3.69 -7.47
N GLY A 79 12.63 2.87 -7.21
CA GLY A 79 13.55 3.09 -6.10
C GLY A 79 14.46 4.30 -6.32
N GLN A 80 14.77 5.00 -5.24
CA GLN A 80 15.69 6.14 -5.23
C GLN A 80 16.97 5.83 -4.46
N GLY A 81 18.02 6.62 -4.70
CA GLY A 81 19.33 6.39 -4.08
C GLY A 81 19.90 5.01 -4.40
N ARG A 82 20.59 4.41 -3.42
CA ARG A 82 21.09 3.03 -3.50
C ARG A 82 20.23 2.09 -2.63
N PRO A 83 19.98 0.84 -3.07
CA PRO A 83 19.22 -0.14 -2.30
C PRO A 83 19.76 -0.42 -0.90
N ASP A 84 21.08 -0.50 -0.71
CA ASP A 84 21.73 -0.79 0.59
C ASP A 84 21.48 0.30 1.66
N LEU A 85 21.15 1.51 1.22
CA LEU A 85 20.80 2.64 2.09
C LEU A 85 19.30 2.75 2.35
N ALA A 86 18.49 2.02 1.57
CA ALA A 86 17.05 2.00 1.73
C ALA A 86 16.64 1.10 2.91
N THR A 87 15.50 1.42 3.53
CA THR A 87 14.98 0.58 4.61
C THR A 87 14.67 -0.84 4.09
N PRO A 88 14.66 -1.85 4.96
CA PRO A 88 14.21 -3.19 4.57
C PRO A 88 12.80 -3.19 3.96
N ALA A 89 11.92 -2.30 4.44
CA ALA A 89 10.59 -2.12 3.87
C ALA A 89 10.60 -1.69 2.41
N GLU A 90 11.50 -0.78 2.07
CA GLU A 90 11.67 -0.28 0.72
C GLU A 90 12.26 -1.36 -0.20
N GLN A 91 13.27 -2.09 0.26
CA GLN A 91 13.85 -3.18 -0.52
C GLN A 91 12.83 -4.31 -0.78
N ASP A 92 12.08 -4.73 0.24
CA ASP A 92 11.04 -5.75 0.12
C ASP A 92 9.94 -5.31 -0.86
N TYR A 93 9.49 -4.06 -0.74
CA TYR A 93 8.50 -3.47 -1.64
C TYR A 93 8.95 -3.54 -3.10
N ARG A 94 10.17 -3.07 -3.38
CA ARG A 94 10.70 -3.03 -4.75
C ARG A 94 11.00 -4.42 -5.29
N ALA A 95 11.43 -5.35 -4.45
CA ALA A 95 11.61 -6.75 -4.83
C ALA A 95 10.29 -7.41 -5.21
N LEU A 96 9.24 -7.25 -4.39
CA LEU A 96 7.91 -7.77 -4.71
C LEU A 96 7.38 -7.12 -6.00
N TYR A 97 7.58 -5.81 -6.17
CA TYR A 97 7.15 -5.12 -7.38
C TYR A 97 7.89 -5.65 -8.61
N LEU A 98 9.21 -5.82 -8.54
CA LEU A 98 10.01 -6.38 -9.62
C LEU A 98 9.54 -7.80 -10.00
N TYR A 99 9.26 -8.65 -9.01
CA TYR A 99 8.73 -9.98 -9.24
C TYR A 99 7.37 -9.94 -9.95
N ARG A 100 6.44 -9.10 -9.49
CA ARG A 100 5.14 -8.94 -10.16
C ARG A 100 5.28 -8.35 -11.58
N MET A 101 6.39 -7.69 -11.91
CA MET A 101 6.67 -7.19 -13.26
C MET A 101 7.35 -8.22 -14.17
N ARG A 102 8.29 -9.02 -13.66
CA ARG A 102 9.20 -9.84 -14.49
C ARG A 102 9.26 -11.31 -14.11
N GLY A 103 8.56 -11.70 -13.03
CA GLY A 103 8.75 -12.97 -12.35
C GLY A 103 10.15 -13.06 -11.75
N TRP A 104 10.64 -14.28 -11.56
CA TRP A 104 11.98 -14.54 -11.01
C TRP A 104 13.17 -14.19 -11.93
N GLN A 105 12.91 -13.88 -13.20
CA GLN A 105 13.95 -13.74 -14.22
C GLN A 105 15.11 -12.77 -13.84
N PRO A 106 14.88 -11.65 -13.13
CA PRO A 106 15.97 -10.73 -12.75
C PRO A 106 17.02 -11.29 -11.78
N TRP A 107 16.75 -12.42 -11.11
CA TRP A 107 17.62 -12.96 -10.07
C TRP A 107 18.27 -14.27 -10.51
N GLU A 108 19.60 -14.28 -10.59
CA GLU A 108 20.38 -15.48 -10.95
C GLU A 108 20.18 -16.60 -9.92
N CYS A 109 20.21 -16.25 -8.63
CA CYS A 109 19.95 -17.20 -7.54
C CYS A 109 18.57 -17.85 -7.65
N ALA A 110 17.55 -17.14 -8.15
CA ALA A 110 16.24 -17.74 -8.35
C ALA A 110 16.27 -18.87 -9.39
N GLY A 111 17.09 -18.70 -10.45
CA GLY A 111 17.35 -19.73 -11.44
C GLY A 111 18.10 -20.93 -10.84
N MET A 112 19.18 -20.69 -10.09
CA MET A 112 19.94 -21.74 -9.40
C MET A 112 19.08 -22.54 -8.40
N LEU A 113 18.18 -21.85 -7.70
CA LEU A 113 17.26 -22.46 -6.73
C LEU A 113 16.04 -23.14 -7.38
N GLY A 114 15.88 -23.03 -8.71
CA GLY A 114 14.75 -23.61 -9.44
C GLY A 114 13.40 -22.96 -9.07
N LEU A 115 13.40 -21.69 -8.66
CA LEU A 115 12.16 -20.99 -8.30
C LEU A 115 11.28 -20.79 -9.54
N ARG A 116 10.00 -21.11 -9.41
CA ARG A 116 9.01 -20.99 -10.49
C ARG A 116 8.05 -19.85 -10.20
N ASN A 117 7.61 -19.17 -11.27
CA ASN A 117 6.58 -18.15 -11.14
C ASN A 117 5.25 -18.83 -10.77
N ASP A 118 4.53 -18.19 -9.86
CA ASP A 118 3.09 -18.37 -9.67
C ASP A 118 2.31 -17.45 -10.63
N SER A 119 0.99 -17.36 -10.43
CA SER A 119 0.10 -16.49 -11.21
C SER A 119 0.34 -15.00 -10.98
N ASP A 120 1.08 -14.61 -9.94
CA ASP A 120 1.38 -13.22 -9.63
C ASP A 120 2.67 -12.75 -10.28
N GLY A 121 3.58 -13.67 -10.61
CA GLY A 121 4.72 -13.41 -11.47
C GLY A 121 4.26 -12.83 -12.81
N ARG A 122 4.74 -11.63 -13.16
CA ARG A 122 4.36 -10.88 -14.39
C ARG A 122 2.91 -10.40 -14.44
N SER A 123 2.18 -10.42 -13.32
CA SER A 123 0.82 -9.87 -13.23
C SER A 123 0.74 -8.35 -13.39
N LYS A 124 1.86 -7.63 -13.29
CA LYS A 124 1.97 -6.16 -13.31
C LYS A 124 1.21 -5.45 -12.19
N ARG A 125 0.75 -6.18 -11.16
CA ARG A 125 0.11 -5.57 -9.99
C ARG A 125 1.14 -4.82 -9.15
N VAL A 126 0.85 -3.57 -8.83
CA VAL A 126 1.68 -2.75 -7.95
C VAL A 126 1.39 -3.13 -6.51
N PRO A 127 2.38 -3.59 -5.71
CA PRO A 127 2.16 -3.87 -4.29
C PRO A 127 2.01 -2.57 -3.49
N GLY A 128 1.43 -2.67 -2.30
CA GLY A 128 1.63 -1.74 -1.19
C GLY A 128 2.75 -2.20 -0.23
N TYR A 129 3.22 -1.31 0.65
CA TYR A 129 4.22 -1.70 1.66
C TYR A 129 3.71 -2.77 2.62
N ALA A 130 2.43 -2.72 2.98
CA ALA A 130 1.78 -3.77 3.79
C ALA A 130 1.86 -5.13 3.09
N ASP A 131 1.56 -5.19 1.79
CA ASP A 131 1.62 -6.41 0.97
C ASP A 131 3.05 -6.99 0.90
N SER A 132 4.08 -6.14 0.95
CA SER A 132 5.47 -6.60 0.90
C SER A 132 6.05 -7.02 2.26
N ALA A 133 5.41 -6.70 3.37
CA ALA A 133 6.01 -6.93 4.69
C ALA A 133 6.35 -8.41 4.94
N TYR A 134 5.47 -9.31 4.49
CA TYR A 134 5.62 -10.74 4.72
C TYR A 134 6.86 -11.32 3.99
N ILE A 135 7.28 -10.76 2.85
CA ILE A 135 8.43 -11.31 2.12
C ILE A 135 9.71 -11.15 2.94
N GLY A 136 9.85 -10.07 3.71
CA GLY A 136 10.94 -9.83 4.65
C GLY A 136 10.75 -10.48 6.03
N GLY A 137 9.70 -11.28 6.23
CA GLY A 137 9.38 -11.88 7.52
C GLY A 137 8.85 -10.88 8.56
N ARG A 138 8.33 -9.72 8.10
CA ARG A 138 7.80 -8.67 8.97
C ARG A 138 6.27 -8.72 8.98
N VAL A 139 5.67 -8.33 10.11
CA VAL A 139 4.24 -8.05 10.19
C VAL A 139 3.98 -6.68 9.53
N PRO A 140 2.91 -6.53 8.72
CA PRO A 140 2.54 -5.22 8.17
C PRO A 140 2.40 -4.16 9.26
N ALA A 141 3.03 -3.01 9.07
CA ALA A 141 2.90 -1.90 10.01
C ALA A 141 1.46 -1.34 9.98
N PRO A 142 0.88 -0.98 11.14
CA PRO A 142 -0.52 -0.55 11.20
C PRO A 142 -0.74 0.75 10.42
N VAL A 143 -1.84 0.82 9.67
CA VAL A 143 -2.28 2.00 8.92
C VAL A 143 -3.68 2.39 9.39
N PRO A 144 -3.99 3.68 9.62
CA PRO A 144 -5.33 4.12 10.01
C PRO A 144 -6.36 3.82 8.91
N VAL A 145 -7.58 3.47 9.33
CA VAL A 145 -8.73 3.33 8.43
C VAL A 145 -9.35 4.71 8.20
N GLY A 146 -9.49 5.09 6.93
CA GLY A 146 -10.11 6.35 6.53
C GLY A 146 -9.22 7.59 6.67
N LYS A 147 -9.76 8.73 6.20
CA LYS A 147 -9.12 10.04 6.28
C LYS A 147 -9.72 10.84 7.45
N PRO A 148 -8.93 11.19 8.47
CA PRO A 148 -9.37 12.08 9.54
C PRO A 148 -9.45 13.55 9.07
N ALA A 149 -10.28 14.35 9.73
CA ALA A 149 -10.28 15.80 9.58
C ALA A 149 -8.93 16.40 10.03
N TRP A 150 -8.60 17.59 9.52
CA TRP A 150 -7.44 18.34 9.99
C TRP A 150 -7.62 18.73 11.48
N PRO A 151 -6.67 18.46 12.38
CA PRO A 151 -6.80 18.74 13.81
C PRO A 151 -6.81 20.22 14.20
N GLY A 152 -6.58 21.15 13.26
CA GLY A 152 -6.56 22.59 13.55
C GLY A 152 -5.23 23.14 14.09
N VAL A 153 -4.22 22.29 14.32
CA VAL A 153 -2.93 22.66 14.97
C VAL A 153 -1.75 22.32 14.07
N VAL A 154 -0.83 23.27 13.85
CA VAL A 154 0.42 23.01 13.14
C VAL A 154 1.44 22.40 14.11
N TYR A 155 1.92 21.20 13.81
CA TYR A 155 2.88 20.50 14.66
C TYR A 155 4.33 20.71 14.19
N ALA A 156 5.25 20.75 15.15
CA ALA A 156 6.69 20.87 14.96
C ALA A 156 7.46 19.95 15.93
N TYR A 157 8.79 19.97 15.82
CA TYR A 157 9.67 19.14 16.65
C TYR A 157 9.43 19.35 18.15
N GLY A 158 9.24 18.26 18.88
CA GLY A 158 8.95 18.25 20.32
C GLY A 158 7.47 18.11 20.68
N ASP A 159 6.54 18.33 19.74
CA ASP A 159 5.12 18.19 20.01
C ASP A 159 4.70 16.73 20.18
N CYS A 160 3.74 16.45 21.07
CA CYS A 160 3.08 15.16 21.17
C CYS A 160 1.56 15.30 21.13
N ALA A 161 0.88 14.49 20.32
CA ALA A 161 -0.58 14.51 20.17
C ALA A 161 -1.12 13.20 19.56
N GLU A 162 -2.38 12.87 19.84
CA GLU A 162 -3.06 11.73 19.20
C GLU A 162 -3.12 11.88 17.67
N ALA A 163 -3.31 13.10 17.17
CA ALA A 163 -3.28 13.35 15.73
C ALA A 163 -1.90 13.06 15.10
N LEU A 164 -0.80 13.29 15.83
CA LEU A 164 0.53 12.92 15.36
C LEU A 164 0.69 11.41 15.27
N LYS A 165 0.09 10.65 16.19
CA LYS A 165 0.03 9.18 16.10
C LYS A 165 -0.71 8.77 14.84
N THR A 166 -1.86 9.37 14.55
CA THR A 166 -2.60 9.11 13.31
C THR A 166 -1.75 9.41 12.07
N PHE A 167 -1.07 10.55 12.02
CA PHE A 167 -0.17 10.89 10.91
C PHE A 167 0.96 9.88 10.77
N GLN A 168 1.66 9.55 11.86
CA GLN A 168 2.74 8.56 11.87
C GLN A 168 2.29 7.21 11.33
N LEU A 169 1.17 6.69 11.84
CA LEU A 169 0.60 5.44 11.36
C LEU A 169 0.20 5.55 9.89
N ARG A 170 -0.31 6.70 9.43
CA ARG A 170 -0.63 6.90 8.01
C ARG A 170 0.62 6.80 7.13
N MET A 171 1.77 7.32 7.58
CA MET A 171 3.02 7.23 6.84
C MET A 171 3.52 5.78 6.67
N ASN A 172 2.98 4.79 7.39
CA ASN A 172 3.28 3.37 7.13
C ASN A 172 2.80 2.89 5.76
N ALA A 173 1.78 3.54 5.18
CA ALA A 173 1.39 3.30 3.79
C ALA A 173 2.48 3.67 2.79
N PHE A 174 3.52 4.40 3.22
CA PHE A 174 4.70 4.77 2.45
C PHE A 174 5.99 4.14 3.01
N GLY A 175 5.88 3.09 3.82
CA GLY A 175 7.04 2.29 4.25
C GLY A 175 7.81 2.80 5.47
N TYR A 176 7.35 3.84 6.16
CA TYR A 176 8.10 4.42 7.28
C TYR A 176 8.17 3.52 8.53
N GLY A 177 7.23 2.60 8.75
CA GLY A 177 7.27 1.67 9.89
C GLY A 177 7.24 2.35 11.26
N PHE A 178 6.39 3.34 11.45
CA PHE A 178 6.04 3.92 12.74
C PHE A 178 5.21 2.95 13.59
N THR A 179 5.50 2.93 14.89
CA THR A 179 4.65 2.33 15.92
C THR A 179 3.51 3.26 16.38
N GLY A 180 3.60 4.55 16.06
CA GLY A 180 2.60 5.55 16.44
C GLY A 180 2.81 6.06 17.87
N THR A 181 3.99 6.62 18.17
CA THR A 181 4.31 7.19 19.49
C THR A 181 3.51 8.43 19.81
N GLY A 182 3.00 9.13 18.79
CA GLY A 182 2.31 10.41 18.95
C GLY A 182 3.26 11.60 19.08
N CYS A 183 4.59 11.41 19.04
CA CYS A 183 5.55 12.49 19.24
C CYS A 183 6.34 12.85 17.97
N TYR A 184 6.53 14.14 17.75
CA TYR A 184 7.21 14.72 16.60
C TYR A 184 8.72 14.82 16.86
N TYR A 185 9.46 13.78 16.52
CA TYR A 185 10.93 13.77 16.55
C TYR A 185 11.50 13.54 15.14
N ASP A 186 12.78 13.19 15.05
CA ASP A 186 13.53 13.11 13.78
C ASP A 186 12.83 12.28 12.71
N LYS A 187 12.33 11.08 13.06
CA LYS A 187 11.64 10.21 12.11
C LYS A 187 10.36 10.86 11.57
N THR A 188 9.56 11.49 12.42
CA THR A 188 8.34 12.22 12.04
C THR A 188 8.69 13.44 11.18
N ARG A 189 9.73 14.18 11.55
CA ARG A 189 10.23 15.33 10.80
C ARG A 189 10.67 14.93 9.40
N GLN A 190 11.45 13.86 9.28
CA GLN A 190 11.90 13.33 7.99
C GLN A 190 10.70 12.97 7.10
N ALA A 191 9.74 12.23 7.64
CA ALA A 191 8.52 11.86 6.91
C ALA A 191 7.73 13.08 6.43
N VAL A 192 7.67 14.15 7.24
CA VAL A 192 7.04 15.42 6.85
C VAL A 192 7.81 16.11 5.73
N LEU A 193 9.14 16.24 5.84
CA LEU A 193 9.98 16.87 4.81
C LEU A 193 9.87 16.12 3.47
N ASP A 194 9.95 14.79 3.50
CA ASP A 194 9.84 13.97 2.29
C ASP A 194 8.48 14.12 1.63
N LEU A 195 7.40 14.11 2.43
CA LEU A 195 6.04 14.33 1.93
C LEU A 195 5.86 15.74 1.37
N GLN A 196 6.47 16.75 2.00
CA GLN A 196 6.44 18.13 1.52
C GLN A 196 7.12 18.25 0.16
N ARG A 197 8.34 17.73 0.02
CA ARG A 197 9.10 17.72 -1.24
C ARG A 197 8.35 16.99 -2.35
N ALA A 198 7.79 15.82 -2.07
CA ALA A 198 7.03 15.04 -3.05
C ALA A 198 5.78 15.76 -3.57
N ASN A 199 5.24 16.70 -2.79
CA ASN A 199 3.98 17.39 -3.07
C ASN A 199 4.15 18.89 -3.39
N GLY A 200 5.39 19.37 -3.57
CA GLY A 200 5.67 20.78 -3.85
C GLY A 200 5.22 21.73 -2.73
N ILE A 201 5.19 21.24 -1.49
CA ILE A 201 4.91 22.04 -0.31
C ILE A 201 6.24 22.60 0.21
N ASN A 202 6.24 23.83 0.72
CA ASN A 202 7.43 24.42 1.33
C ASN A 202 8.04 23.48 2.38
N ASP A 203 9.34 23.22 2.27
CA ASP A 203 10.13 22.25 3.04
C ASP A 203 10.43 22.76 4.46
N SER A 204 9.37 23.16 5.16
CA SER A 204 9.41 23.78 6.48
C SER A 204 9.71 22.78 7.60
N GLY A 205 9.53 21.49 7.37
CA GLY A 205 9.60 20.47 8.41
C GLY A 205 8.52 20.65 9.48
N ARG A 206 7.42 21.33 9.15
CA ARG A 206 6.23 21.50 10.01
C ARG A 206 5.05 20.77 9.41
N LEU A 207 4.31 20.03 10.25
CA LEU A 207 3.07 19.36 9.83
C LEU A 207 1.91 20.34 9.94
N GLY A 208 1.61 21.01 8.82
CA GLY A 208 0.43 21.86 8.67
C GLY A 208 -0.68 21.23 7.83
N PRO A 209 -1.78 21.96 7.55
CA PRO A 209 -2.96 21.42 6.87
C PRO A 209 -2.68 20.90 5.46
N LYS A 210 -1.76 21.54 4.71
CA LYS A 210 -1.34 21.08 3.37
C LYS A 210 -0.60 19.75 3.46
N THR A 211 0.36 19.62 4.38
CA THR A 211 1.12 18.39 4.61
C THR A 211 0.20 17.27 5.09
N TRP A 212 -0.73 17.56 6.00
CA TRP A 212 -1.74 16.60 6.45
C TRP A 212 -2.59 16.10 5.28
N LYS A 213 -3.14 17.00 4.47
CA LYS A 213 -3.91 16.63 3.27
C LYS A 213 -3.09 15.72 2.34
N ALA A 214 -1.82 16.07 2.10
CA ALA A 214 -0.91 15.30 1.25
C ALA A 214 -0.67 13.87 1.76
N ALA A 215 -0.73 13.62 3.07
CA ALA A 215 -0.52 12.27 3.60
C ALA A 215 -1.62 11.29 3.15
N TRP A 216 -2.83 11.77 2.86
CA TRP A 216 -3.93 10.94 2.37
C TRP A 216 -4.19 11.07 0.86
N GLU A 217 -3.99 12.26 0.30
CA GLU A 217 -4.43 12.58 -1.08
C GLU A 217 -3.28 13.01 -2.00
N GLY A 218 -2.07 13.12 -1.46
CA GLY A 218 -0.90 13.58 -2.19
C GLY A 218 -0.16 12.47 -2.92
N LYS A 219 0.91 12.88 -3.61
CA LYS A 219 1.92 11.99 -4.18
C LYS A 219 2.68 11.31 -3.03
N PRO A 220 2.85 9.98 -3.08
CA PRO A 220 3.69 9.26 -2.12
C PRO A 220 5.12 9.84 -2.12
N PRO A 221 5.75 10.02 -0.95
CA PRO A 221 7.20 10.20 -0.88
C PRO A 221 7.87 8.95 -1.45
N ARG A 222 8.94 9.12 -2.22
CA ARG A 222 9.72 8.05 -2.84
C ARG A 222 11.19 8.24 -2.51
#